data_AF-A0AAW0YGZ7-F1
#
_entry.id   AF-A0AAW0YGZ7-F1
#
_cell.length_a   1.000
_cell.length_b   1.000
_cell.length_c   1.000
_cell.angle_alpha   90.00
_cell.angle_beta   90.00
_cell.angle_gamma   90.00
#
_symmetry.space_group_name_H-M   'P 1'
#
loop_
_entity.id
_entity.type
_entity.pdbx_description
1 polymer ?
#
loop_
_entity_poly.entity_id
_entity_poly.type
_entity_poly.pdbx_seq_one_letter_code
_entity_poly.pdbx_strand_id
1 'polypeptide(L)'
;MEVYENIISRLHQRYFSNNSHIITEALQNTGLFQSEARHLLESHVKHINILLSHKKTGEDGIKLLLALVPQCPLVVLTKQGERWLRFCAQVINSGYCARAKIDACQSMIIILKGLPNLPELQRTVLSKPAAPLVTDLAAADSLWNCAALECLYEYLKVSPGQCLPHKTVLEEHILGYLDNPLTRVGQSDAVSRAGKVFAALPLPGMGGSGAQGRAEARGRQLTQLLAVAHSLMDYLFDGIVERESYRHTREYTIHLAPLESLGEISTDPLQTRLAAVTRLVNSLKFIAEMITADVNESVTIAPHDLLGVIFRLLQQTFELCPSI
;
A
#
# COMPACT_ATOMS: atom_id res chain seq x y z
N MET A 1 22.20 -27.44 -13.88
CA MET A 1 21.09 -28.41 -13.81
C MET A 1 21.16 -29.24 -12.54
N GLU A 2 22.31 -29.82 -12.19
CA GLU A 2 22.40 -30.80 -11.09
C GLU A 2 21.97 -30.34 -9.70
N VAL A 3 22.17 -29.09 -9.28
CA VAL A 3 21.82 -28.67 -7.90
C VAL A 3 20.33 -28.37 -7.77
N TYR A 4 19.76 -27.57 -8.68
CA TYR A 4 18.33 -27.24 -8.67
C TYR A 4 17.45 -28.45 -9.06
N GLU A 5 17.85 -29.24 -10.06
CA GLU A 5 17.18 -30.52 -10.32
C GLU A 5 17.43 -31.55 -9.23
N ASN A 6 18.57 -31.57 -8.51
CA ASN A 6 18.67 -32.39 -7.28
C ASN A 6 17.72 -31.89 -6.20
N ILE A 7 17.62 -30.58 -5.97
CA ILE A 7 16.75 -30.03 -4.93
C ILE A 7 15.29 -30.35 -5.28
N ILE A 8 14.84 -30.14 -6.51
CA ILE A 8 13.47 -30.45 -6.95
C ILE A 8 13.21 -31.96 -7.12
N SER A 9 14.17 -32.75 -7.60
CA SER A 9 14.00 -34.21 -7.71
C SER A 9 14.07 -34.93 -6.35
N ARG A 10 14.81 -34.38 -5.37
CA ARG A 10 14.89 -34.92 -4.00
C ARG A 10 13.76 -34.42 -3.10
N LEU A 11 13.31 -33.18 -3.29
CA LEU A 11 12.13 -32.67 -2.60
C LEU A 11 10.91 -33.12 -3.39
N HIS A 12 10.34 -34.25 -2.97
CA HIS A 12 9.05 -34.76 -3.45
C HIS A 12 8.10 -33.59 -3.78
N GLN A 13 7.36 -33.64 -4.89
CA GLN A 13 6.45 -32.55 -5.30
C GLN A 13 5.56 -32.05 -4.14
N ARG A 14 5.13 -32.99 -3.27
CA ARG A 14 4.40 -32.73 -2.02
C ARG A 14 5.20 -31.94 -0.96
N TYR A 15 6.50 -32.17 -0.86
CA TYR A 15 7.43 -31.44 0.00
C TYR A 15 7.72 -30.03 -0.53
N PHE A 16 7.83 -29.86 -1.85
CA PHE A 16 7.91 -28.52 -2.46
C PHE A 16 6.62 -27.74 -2.24
N SER A 17 5.45 -28.35 -2.45
CA SER A 17 4.16 -27.71 -2.16
C SER A 17 4.05 -27.27 -0.69
N ASN A 18 4.46 -28.12 0.25
CA ASN A 18 4.35 -27.87 1.69
C ASN A 18 5.43 -26.95 2.27
N ASN A 19 6.63 -26.92 1.67
CA ASN A 19 7.79 -26.15 2.17
C ASN A 19 8.28 -25.10 1.19
N SER A 20 7.45 -24.73 0.21
CA SER A 20 7.81 -23.76 -0.84
C SER A 20 8.33 -22.43 -0.29
N HIS A 21 7.83 -21.95 0.85
CA HIS A 21 8.35 -20.71 1.46
C HIS A 21 9.82 -20.84 1.89
N ILE A 22 10.20 -21.97 2.50
CA ILE A 22 11.57 -22.25 2.95
C ILE A 22 12.51 -22.33 1.74
N ILE A 23 12.02 -22.94 0.66
CA ILE A 23 12.81 -23.09 -0.56
C ILE A 23 12.99 -21.74 -1.25
N THR A 24 11.94 -20.93 -1.37
CA THR A 24 12.03 -19.56 -1.91
C THR A 24 12.99 -18.71 -1.08
N GLU A 25 12.90 -18.78 0.25
CA GLU A 25 13.80 -18.06 1.16
C GLU A 25 15.25 -18.55 1.05
N ALA A 26 15.48 -19.86 0.98
CA ALA A 26 16.80 -20.43 0.78
C ALA A 26 17.40 -20.01 -0.59
N LEU A 27 16.59 -20.02 -1.64
CA LEU A 27 17.01 -19.56 -2.97
C LEU A 27 17.37 -18.07 -2.96
N GLN A 28 16.61 -17.24 -2.24
CA GLN A 28 16.89 -15.81 -2.08
C GLN A 28 18.17 -15.56 -1.28
N ASN A 29 18.35 -16.25 -0.15
CA ASN A 29 19.49 -16.05 0.75
C ASN A 29 20.82 -16.57 0.18
N THR A 30 20.78 -17.55 -0.71
CA THR A 30 21.99 -18.14 -1.30
C THR A 30 22.52 -17.40 -2.51
N GLY A 31 21.76 -16.47 -3.10
CA GLY A 31 22.16 -15.81 -4.35
C GLY A 31 22.35 -16.78 -5.51
N LEU A 32 21.68 -17.94 -5.47
CA LEU A 32 21.90 -19.05 -6.41
C LEU A 32 21.81 -18.58 -7.87
N PHE A 33 20.76 -17.84 -8.22
CA PHE A 33 20.51 -17.41 -9.61
C PHE A 33 21.49 -16.33 -10.07
N GLN A 34 22.05 -15.54 -9.14
CA GLN A 34 23.04 -14.52 -9.47
C GLN A 34 24.41 -15.14 -9.80
N SER A 35 24.76 -16.24 -9.11
CA SER A 35 26.02 -16.97 -9.30
C SER A 35 26.00 -18.00 -10.43
N GLU A 36 24.82 -18.34 -10.96
CA GLU A 36 24.66 -19.37 -11.97
C GLU A 36 25.20 -18.97 -13.35
N ALA A 37 25.70 -19.96 -14.09
CA ALA A 37 26.08 -19.77 -15.48
C ALA A 37 24.88 -19.32 -16.33
N ARG A 38 25.10 -18.38 -17.25
CA ARG A 38 24.04 -17.74 -18.07
C ARG A 38 23.08 -18.73 -18.74
N HIS A 39 23.58 -19.84 -19.27
CA HIS A 39 22.75 -20.84 -19.95
C HIS A 39 21.80 -21.58 -18.99
N LEU A 40 22.19 -21.76 -17.72
CA LEU A 40 21.34 -22.34 -16.68
C LEU A 40 20.23 -21.37 -16.28
N LEU A 41 20.58 -20.10 -16.07
CA LEU A 41 19.62 -19.05 -15.80
C LEU A 41 18.57 -18.93 -16.91
N GLU A 42 18.99 -18.98 -18.19
CA GLU A 42 18.07 -18.98 -19.32
C GLU A 42 17.16 -20.21 -19.34
N SER A 43 17.65 -21.38 -18.89
CA SER A 43 16.84 -22.58 -18.72
C SER A 43 15.78 -22.41 -17.63
N HIS A 44 16.15 -21.86 -16.46
CA HIS A 44 15.22 -21.58 -15.37
C HIS A 44 14.15 -20.58 -15.78
N VAL A 45 14.53 -19.50 -16.48
CA VAL A 45 13.59 -18.52 -17.04
C VAL A 45 12.59 -19.20 -17.98
N LYS A 46 13.05 -20.10 -18.86
CA LYS A 46 12.17 -20.87 -19.75
C LYS A 46 11.23 -21.77 -18.96
N HIS A 47 11.74 -22.48 -17.97
CA HIS A 47 10.95 -23.38 -17.13
C HIS A 47 9.86 -22.62 -16.36
N ILE A 48 10.21 -21.53 -15.69
CA ILE A 48 9.26 -20.65 -15.01
C ILE A 48 8.20 -20.16 -15.99
N ASN A 49 8.61 -19.66 -17.16
CA ASN A 49 7.67 -19.21 -18.18
C ASN A 49 6.70 -20.31 -18.65
N ILE A 50 7.13 -21.56 -18.72
CA ILE A 50 6.24 -22.71 -19.01
C ILE A 50 5.24 -22.89 -17.86
N LEU A 51 5.70 -22.92 -16.61
CA LEU A 51 4.85 -23.09 -15.44
C LEU A 51 3.80 -21.98 -15.33
N LEU A 52 4.20 -20.72 -15.53
CA LEU A 52 3.30 -19.56 -15.55
C LEU A 52 2.26 -19.69 -16.67
N SER A 53 2.61 -20.28 -17.81
CA SER A 53 1.66 -20.39 -18.94
C SER A 53 0.52 -21.40 -18.71
N HIS A 54 0.60 -22.24 -17.67
CA HIS A 54 -0.40 -23.27 -17.37
C HIS A 54 -1.10 -23.01 -16.03
N LYS A 55 -2.44 -22.91 -16.06
CA LYS A 55 -3.26 -22.63 -14.86
C LYS A 55 -2.99 -23.59 -13.70
N LYS A 56 -2.76 -24.88 -13.98
CA LYS A 56 -2.50 -25.92 -12.97
C LYS A 56 -1.16 -25.75 -12.24
N THR A 57 -0.17 -25.15 -12.89
CA THR A 57 1.19 -24.98 -12.35
C THR A 57 1.55 -23.51 -12.10
N GLY A 58 0.62 -22.59 -12.36
CA GLY A 58 0.86 -21.15 -12.26
C GLY A 58 1.25 -20.71 -10.84
N GLU A 59 0.76 -21.39 -9.81
CA GLU A 59 1.13 -21.12 -8.42
C GLU A 59 2.59 -21.51 -8.12
N ASP A 60 3.07 -22.64 -8.65
CA ASP A 60 4.48 -23.01 -8.50
C ASP A 60 5.36 -22.07 -9.33
N GLY A 61 4.88 -21.68 -10.52
CA GLY A 61 5.52 -20.67 -11.34
C GLY A 61 5.71 -19.33 -10.61
N ILE A 62 4.68 -18.82 -9.91
CA ILE A 62 4.77 -17.52 -9.23
C ILE A 62 5.74 -17.56 -8.04
N LYS A 63 5.78 -18.68 -7.31
CA LYS A 63 6.72 -18.87 -6.20
C LYS A 63 8.17 -18.85 -6.68
N LEU A 64 8.44 -19.53 -7.79
CA LEU A 64 9.77 -19.52 -8.41
C LEU A 64 10.11 -18.16 -9.00
N LEU A 65 9.14 -17.47 -9.58
CA LEU A 65 9.32 -16.10 -10.06
C LEU A 65 9.73 -15.18 -8.91
N LEU A 66 9.06 -15.24 -7.76
CA LEU A 66 9.39 -14.46 -6.57
C LEU A 66 10.81 -14.74 -6.06
N ALA A 67 11.30 -15.98 -6.17
CA ALA A 67 12.68 -16.33 -5.84
C ALA A 67 13.70 -15.76 -6.84
N LEU A 68 13.36 -15.81 -8.13
CA LEU A 68 14.24 -15.44 -9.24
C LEU A 68 14.39 -13.93 -9.41
N VAL A 69 13.29 -13.18 -9.39
CA VAL A 69 13.25 -11.75 -9.75
C VAL A 69 14.28 -10.89 -9.00
N PRO A 70 14.46 -11.01 -7.65
CA PRO A 70 15.45 -10.20 -6.93
C PRO A 70 16.91 -10.43 -7.37
N GLN A 71 17.20 -11.60 -7.94
CA GLN A 71 18.55 -12.04 -8.31
C GLN A 71 18.80 -11.94 -9.82
N CYS A 72 17.78 -11.53 -10.58
CA CYS A 72 17.79 -11.62 -12.02
C CYS A 72 18.63 -10.48 -12.63
N PRO A 73 19.57 -10.77 -13.55
CA PRO A 73 20.28 -9.72 -14.28
C PRO A 73 19.32 -8.79 -15.01
N LEU A 74 19.64 -7.49 -15.02
CA LEU A 74 18.79 -6.45 -15.63
C LEU A 74 18.40 -6.78 -17.08
N VAL A 75 19.31 -7.37 -17.86
CA VAL A 75 19.06 -7.78 -19.26
C VAL A 75 17.90 -8.79 -19.37
N VAL A 76 17.80 -9.73 -18.42
CA VAL A 76 16.72 -10.72 -18.40
C VAL A 76 15.41 -10.06 -17.95
N LEU A 77 15.47 -9.18 -16.95
CA LEU A 77 14.32 -8.39 -16.50
C LEU A 77 13.77 -7.51 -17.62
N THR A 78 14.60 -6.81 -18.39
CA THR A 78 14.15 -6.04 -19.56
C THR A 78 13.39 -6.92 -20.55
N LYS A 79 13.89 -8.13 -20.79
CA LYS A 79 13.34 -9.04 -21.82
C LYS A 79 12.08 -9.78 -21.38
N GLN A 80 11.92 -10.08 -20.09
CA GLN A 80 10.84 -10.91 -19.56
C GLN A 80 9.87 -10.17 -18.63
N GLY A 81 10.27 -9.03 -18.07
CA GLY A 81 9.55 -8.33 -17.02
C GLY A 81 8.12 -7.98 -17.41
N GLU A 82 7.88 -7.59 -18.66
CA GLU A 82 6.54 -7.26 -19.14
C GLU A 82 5.61 -8.50 -19.14
N ARG A 83 6.15 -9.66 -19.52
CA ARG A 83 5.43 -10.94 -19.48
C ARG A 83 5.11 -11.33 -18.03
N TRP A 84 6.07 -11.17 -17.14
CA TRP A 84 5.92 -11.49 -15.73
C TRP A 84 4.92 -10.58 -15.02
N LEU A 85 4.97 -9.27 -15.27
CA LEU A 85 3.98 -8.31 -14.77
C LEU A 85 2.57 -8.64 -15.25
N ARG A 86 2.40 -8.97 -16.54
CA ARG A 86 1.10 -9.42 -17.08
C ARG A 86 0.58 -10.66 -16.40
N PHE A 87 1.45 -11.64 -16.16
CA PHE A 87 1.05 -12.86 -15.48
C PHE A 87 0.68 -12.60 -14.01
N CYS A 88 1.43 -11.78 -13.30
CA CYS A 88 1.09 -11.40 -11.93
C CYS A 88 -0.28 -10.69 -11.86
N ALA A 89 -0.55 -9.78 -12.79
CA ALA A 89 -1.87 -9.15 -12.91
C ALA A 89 -2.99 -10.18 -13.19
N GLN A 90 -2.73 -11.17 -14.05
CA GLN A 90 -3.66 -12.28 -14.28
C GLN A 90 -3.92 -13.09 -13.01
N VAL A 91 -2.89 -13.38 -12.20
CA VAL A 91 -3.03 -14.10 -10.93
C VAL A 91 -3.91 -13.30 -9.95
N ILE A 92 -3.70 -11.98 -9.87
CA ILE A 92 -4.47 -11.07 -9.01
C ILE A 92 -5.96 -11.05 -9.40
N ASN A 93 -6.26 -10.93 -10.69
CA ASN A 93 -7.63 -10.87 -11.22
C ASN A 93 -8.35 -12.24 -11.20
N SER A 94 -7.60 -13.35 -11.27
CA SER A 94 -8.19 -14.69 -11.33
C SER A 94 -8.53 -15.27 -9.95
N GLY A 95 -9.23 -16.41 -9.93
CA GLY A 95 -9.59 -17.17 -8.72
C GLY A 95 -8.43 -17.96 -8.08
N TYR A 96 -7.20 -17.43 -8.10
CA TYR A 96 -6.07 -18.00 -7.35
C TYR A 96 -6.23 -17.78 -5.84
N CYS A 97 -5.59 -18.63 -5.04
CA CYS A 97 -5.62 -18.46 -3.58
C CYS A 97 -4.90 -17.17 -3.13
N ALA A 98 -5.23 -16.68 -1.94
CA ALA A 98 -4.65 -15.45 -1.38
C ALA A 98 -3.10 -15.49 -1.36
N ARG A 99 -2.51 -16.66 -1.08
CA ARG A 99 -1.05 -16.82 -1.05
C ARG A 99 -0.41 -16.54 -2.42
N ALA A 100 -0.98 -17.08 -3.49
CA ALA A 100 -0.49 -16.83 -4.84
C ALA A 100 -0.64 -15.35 -5.25
N LYS A 101 -1.71 -14.69 -4.81
CA LYS A 101 -1.91 -13.23 -5.02
C LYS A 101 -0.86 -12.40 -4.26
N ILE A 102 -0.51 -12.80 -3.04
CA ILE A 102 0.57 -12.17 -2.25
C ILE A 102 1.91 -12.33 -2.98
N ASP A 103 2.26 -13.55 -3.39
CA ASP A 103 3.54 -13.82 -4.08
C ASP A 103 3.61 -13.07 -5.44
N ALA A 104 2.48 -12.93 -6.13
CA ALA A 104 2.35 -12.11 -7.35
C ALA A 104 2.58 -10.62 -7.06
N CYS A 105 1.93 -10.06 -6.03
CA CYS A 105 2.14 -8.66 -5.63
C CYS A 105 3.60 -8.40 -5.27
N GLN A 106 4.24 -9.29 -4.52
CA GLN A 106 5.65 -9.16 -4.14
C GLN A 106 6.58 -9.20 -5.35
N SER A 107 6.34 -10.12 -6.29
CA SER A 107 7.08 -10.19 -7.55
C SER A 107 6.94 -8.90 -8.35
N MET A 108 5.73 -8.36 -8.44
CA MET A 108 5.47 -7.07 -9.10
C MET A 108 6.20 -5.93 -8.43
N ILE A 109 6.13 -5.82 -7.10
CA ILE A 109 6.82 -4.78 -6.32
C ILE A 109 8.31 -4.74 -6.65
N ILE A 110 8.99 -5.90 -6.69
CA ILE A 110 10.42 -5.97 -6.98
C ILE A 110 10.70 -5.49 -8.42
N ILE A 111 9.88 -5.92 -9.40
CA ILE A 111 10.01 -5.46 -10.79
C ILE A 111 9.78 -3.95 -10.88
N LEU A 112 8.73 -3.43 -10.24
CA LEU A 112 8.34 -2.01 -10.25
C LEU A 112 9.45 -1.13 -9.66
N LYS A 113 10.05 -1.53 -8.53
CA LYS A 113 11.20 -0.84 -7.92
C LYS A 113 12.43 -0.81 -8.83
N GLY A 114 12.59 -1.82 -9.70
CA GLY A 114 13.66 -1.88 -10.68
C GLY A 114 13.40 -1.04 -11.95
N LEU A 115 12.15 -0.65 -12.23
CA LEU A 115 11.79 0.05 -13.48
C LEU A 115 12.56 1.35 -13.76
N PRO A 116 12.89 2.21 -12.78
CA PRO A 116 13.69 3.40 -13.04
C PRO A 116 15.05 3.10 -13.70
N ASN A 117 15.60 1.91 -13.49
CA ASN A 117 16.85 1.46 -14.10
C ASN A 117 16.65 0.70 -15.43
N LEU A 118 15.41 0.54 -15.88
CA LEU A 118 15.01 -0.28 -17.02
C LEU A 118 14.10 0.52 -17.98
N PRO A 119 14.61 1.55 -18.68
CA PRO A 119 13.79 2.50 -19.44
C PRO A 119 12.96 1.84 -20.56
N GLU A 120 13.47 0.79 -21.19
CA GLU A 120 12.75 0.05 -22.24
C GLU A 120 11.52 -0.68 -21.68
N LEU A 121 11.69 -1.35 -20.54
CA LEU A 121 10.59 -2.03 -19.85
C LEU A 121 9.60 -1.00 -19.30
N GLN A 122 10.09 0.08 -18.69
CA GLN A 122 9.28 1.17 -18.17
C GLN A 122 8.37 1.74 -19.26
N ARG A 123 8.91 2.09 -20.43
CA ARG A 123 8.12 2.57 -21.58
C ARG A 123 7.02 1.58 -21.98
N THR A 124 7.33 0.29 -21.96
CA THR A 124 6.38 -0.77 -22.34
C THR A 124 5.27 -0.91 -21.29
N VAL A 125 5.59 -0.85 -20.00
CA VAL A 125 4.60 -0.87 -18.91
C VAL A 125 3.71 0.37 -18.96
N LEU A 126 4.30 1.55 -19.15
CA LEU A 126 3.59 2.83 -19.22
C LEU A 126 2.76 3.03 -20.50
N SER A 127 2.92 2.16 -21.50
CA SER A 127 2.08 2.19 -22.72
C SER A 127 0.74 1.45 -22.57
N LYS A 128 0.53 0.70 -21.47
CA LYS A 128 -0.65 -0.15 -21.28
C LYS A 128 -1.61 0.43 -20.24
N PRO A 129 -2.93 0.25 -20.38
CA PRO A 129 -3.89 0.73 -19.39
C PRO A 129 -3.67 0.06 -18.02
N ALA A 130 -3.58 0.89 -16.96
CA ALA A 130 -3.50 0.44 -15.57
C ALA A 130 -4.85 -0.01 -14.98
N ALA A 131 -5.95 0.40 -15.60
CA ALA A 131 -7.29 0.38 -15.02
C ALA A 131 -7.71 -0.96 -14.38
N PRO A 132 -7.53 -2.13 -15.05
CA PRO A 132 -7.96 -3.40 -14.48
C PRO A 132 -7.17 -3.74 -13.22
N LEU A 133 -5.84 -3.63 -13.29
CA LEU A 133 -4.96 -3.96 -12.16
C LEU A 133 -5.21 -3.06 -10.95
N VAL A 134 -5.35 -1.75 -11.17
CA VAL A 134 -5.61 -0.79 -10.09
C VAL A 134 -6.93 -1.10 -9.39
N THR A 135 -7.97 -1.43 -10.16
CA THR A 135 -9.28 -1.81 -9.62
C THR A 135 -9.20 -3.12 -8.84
N ASP A 136 -8.49 -4.13 -9.37
CA ASP A 136 -8.34 -5.42 -8.70
C ASP A 136 -7.54 -5.32 -7.39
N LEU A 137 -6.49 -4.49 -7.37
CA LEU A 137 -5.71 -4.22 -6.16
C LEU A 137 -6.52 -3.48 -5.10
N ALA A 138 -7.37 -2.53 -5.51
CA ALA A 138 -8.29 -1.83 -4.61
C ALA A 138 -9.43 -2.73 -4.11
N ALA A 139 -9.79 -3.78 -4.86
CA ALA A 139 -10.83 -4.74 -4.47
C ALA A 139 -10.28 -5.92 -3.63
N ALA A 140 -9.05 -5.82 -3.12
CA ALA A 140 -8.42 -6.90 -2.36
C ALA A 140 -9.15 -7.20 -1.04
N ASP A 141 -9.39 -8.48 -0.78
CA ASP A 141 -9.96 -8.95 0.49
C ASP A 141 -8.93 -8.92 1.63
N SER A 142 -9.40 -9.15 2.86
CA SER A 142 -8.58 -9.06 4.07
C SER A 142 -7.42 -10.05 4.15
N LEU A 143 -7.39 -11.10 3.32
CA LEU A 143 -6.31 -12.10 3.37
C LEU A 143 -5.04 -11.64 2.65
N TRP A 144 -5.16 -10.72 1.69
CA TRP A 144 -4.03 -10.25 0.88
C TRP A 144 -4.00 -8.73 0.64
N ASN A 145 -4.92 -7.96 1.24
CA ASN A 145 -4.99 -6.50 1.12
C ASN A 145 -3.67 -5.79 1.44
N CYS A 146 -2.90 -6.23 2.45
CA CYS A 146 -1.60 -5.61 2.77
C CYS A 146 -0.63 -5.69 1.59
N ALA A 147 -0.55 -6.84 0.92
CA ALA A 147 0.30 -7.01 -0.25
C ALA A 147 -0.24 -6.20 -1.44
N ALA A 148 -1.57 -6.11 -1.58
CA ALA A 148 -2.22 -5.31 -2.61
C ALA A 148 -1.94 -3.81 -2.46
N LEU A 149 -2.07 -3.27 -1.24
CA LEU A 149 -1.80 -1.87 -0.92
C LEU A 149 -0.34 -1.51 -1.18
N GLU A 150 0.60 -2.37 -0.79
CA GLU A 150 2.02 -2.15 -1.09
C GLU A 150 2.30 -2.17 -2.60
N CYS A 151 1.68 -3.09 -3.33
CA CYS A 151 1.81 -3.17 -4.78
C CYS A 151 1.24 -1.92 -5.46
N LEU A 152 0.07 -1.45 -5.00
CA LEU A 152 -0.57 -0.24 -5.47
C LEU A 152 0.29 1.00 -5.20
N TYR A 153 0.91 1.10 -4.02
CA TYR A 153 1.83 2.18 -3.68
C TYR A 153 3.02 2.24 -4.65
N GLU A 154 3.70 1.13 -4.89
CA GLU A 154 4.82 1.08 -5.83
C GLU A 154 4.37 1.35 -7.28
N TYR A 155 3.17 0.91 -7.64
CA TYR A 155 2.59 1.21 -8.95
C TYR A 155 2.32 2.71 -9.14
N LEU A 156 1.77 3.39 -8.12
CA LEU A 156 1.53 4.84 -8.12
C LEU A 156 2.83 5.64 -8.25
N LYS A 157 3.93 5.18 -7.64
CA LYS A 157 5.25 5.81 -7.77
C LYS A 157 5.76 5.80 -9.21
N VAL A 158 5.55 4.69 -9.92
CA VAL A 158 6.07 4.51 -11.29
C VAL A 158 5.13 5.06 -12.36
N SER A 159 3.82 4.91 -12.18
CA SER A 159 2.80 5.23 -13.20
C SER A 159 1.68 6.13 -12.65
N PRO A 160 1.99 7.28 -12.04
CA PRO A 160 1.00 8.14 -11.40
C PRO A 160 -0.09 8.60 -12.39
N GLY A 161 0.29 8.94 -13.63
CA GLY A 161 -0.64 9.42 -14.66
C GLY A 161 -1.70 8.38 -15.07
N GLN A 162 -1.38 7.08 -15.03
CA GLN A 162 -2.34 6.04 -15.39
C GLN A 162 -3.35 5.75 -14.27
N CYS A 163 -3.02 6.10 -13.03
CA CYS A 163 -3.93 5.97 -11.89
C CYS A 163 -4.89 7.16 -11.76
N LEU A 164 -4.64 8.27 -12.44
CA LEU A 164 -5.45 9.49 -12.35
C LEU A 164 -6.94 9.27 -12.62
N PRO A 165 -7.36 8.51 -13.65
CA PRO A 165 -8.77 8.23 -13.89
C PRO A 165 -9.48 7.50 -12.73
N HIS A 166 -8.71 6.85 -11.85
CA HIS A 166 -9.22 6.07 -10.73
C HIS A 166 -9.04 6.76 -9.38
N LYS A 167 -8.53 8.01 -9.37
CA LYS A 167 -8.17 8.70 -8.13
C LYS A 167 -9.32 8.72 -7.12
N THR A 168 -10.52 9.13 -7.53
CA THR A 168 -11.67 9.23 -6.61
C THR A 168 -12.03 7.90 -5.99
N VAL A 169 -12.10 6.83 -6.79
CA VAL A 169 -12.42 5.47 -6.32
C VAL A 169 -11.33 4.95 -5.37
N LEU A 170 -10.06 5.19 -5.70
CA LEU A 170 -8.95 4.84 -4.82
C LEU A 170 -9.00 5.63 -3.51
N GLU A 171 -9.26 6.93 -3.58
CA GLU A 171 -9.36 7.81 -2.43
C GLU A 171 -10.49 7.35 -1.50
N GLU A 172 -11.70 7.10 -2.00
CA GLU A 172 -12.82 6.55 -1.23
C GLU A 172 -12.47 5.22 -0.57
N HIS A 173 -11.90 4.28 -1.33
CA HIS A 173 -11.51 2.97 -0.80
C HIS A 173 -10.45 3.09 0.31
N ILE A 174 -9.41 3.89 0.08
CA ILE A 174 -8.30 4.08 1.01
C ILE A 174 -8.74 4.83 2.27
N LEU A 175 -9.62 5.82 2.14
CA LEU A 175 -10.18 6.54 3.29
C LEU A 175 -11.09 5.66 4.16
N GLY A 176 -11.70 4.61 3.59
CA GLY A 176 -12.41 3.59 4.37
C GLY A 176 -11.54 2.93 5.45
N TYR A 177 -10.21 2.93 5.30
CA TYR A 177 -9.30 2.43 6.33
C TYR A 177 -9.21 3.33 7.57
N LEU A 178 -9.64 4.60 7.50
CA LEU A 178 -9.74 5.46 8.67
C LEU A 178 -10.74 4.88 9.69
N ASP A 179 -11.80 4.23 9.21
CA ASP A 179 -12.82 3.61 10.05
C ASP A 179 -12.50 2.17 10.46
N ASN A 180 -11.36 1.61 10.03
CA ASN A 180 -11.07 0.21 10.27
C ASN A 180 -10.75 -0.07 11.76
N PRO A 181 -11.60 -0.84 12.47
CA PRO A 181 -11.42 -1.11 13.91
C PRO A 181 -10.25 -2.06 14.19
N LEU A 182 -9.79 -2.83 13.19
CA LEU A 182 -8.75 -3.85 13.33
C LEU A 182 -7.36 -3.26 13.60
N THR A 183 -7.21 -1.95 13.43
CA THR A 183 -6.02 -1.19 13.88
C THR A 183 -5.74 -1.28 15.36
N ARG A 184 -6.76 -1.60 16.16
CA ARG A 184 -6.66 -1.75 17.61
C ARG A 184 -6.33 -3.17 18.05
N VAL A 185 -6.43 -4.14 17.15
CA VAL A 185 -6.24 -5.58 17.41
C VAL A 185 -4.96 -6.10 16.75
N GLY A 186 -4.01 -5.21 16.43
CA GLY A 186 -2.70 -5.59 15.89
C GLY A 186 -2.60 -5.68 14.36
N GLN A 187 -3.67 -5.43 13.60
CA GLN A 187 -3.60 -5.25 12.13
C GLN A 187 -3.26 -3.81 11.75
N SER A 188 -2.24 -3.24 12.42
CA SER A 188 -1.81 -1.85 12.23
C SER A 188 -1.28 -1.59 10.81
N ASP A 189 -0.74 -2.64 10.19
CA ASP A 189 0.03 -2.58 8.96
C ASP A 189 -0.82 -2.20 7.76
N ALA A 190 -2.08 -2.66 7.70
CA ALA A 190 -2.96 -2.33 6.58
C ALA A 190 -3.27 -0.82 6.53
N VAL A 191 -3.47 -0.19 7.69
CA VAL A 191 -3.73 1.25 7.78
C VAL A 191 -2.48 2.08 7.49
N SER A 192 -1.31 1.65 7.95
CA SER A 192 -0.03 2.28 7.55
C SER A 192 0.16 2.20 6.03
N ARG A 193 -0.05 1.03 5.42
CA ARG A 193 0.06 0.86 3.96
C ARG A 193 -0.98 1.67 3.19
N ALA A 194 -2.22 1.72 3.68
CA ALA A 194 -3.26 2.60 3.12
C ALA A 194 -2.85 4.07 3.19
N GLY A 195 -2.26 4.51 4.31
CA GLY A 195 -1.68 5.85 4.46
C GLY A 195 -0.58 6.14 3.45
N LYS A 196 0.31 5.18 3.16
CA LYS A 196 1.33 5.32 2.10
C LYS A 196 0.72 5.46 0.72
N VAL A 197 -0.28 4.65 0.40
CA VAL A 197 -1.04 4.77 -0.86
C VAL A 197 -1.67 6.15 -0.94
N PHE A 198 -2.35 6.60 0.11
CA PHE A 198 -2.94 7.93 0.19
C PHE A 198 -1.90 9.04 -0.04
N ALA A 199 -0.69 8.88 0.49
CA ALA A 199 0.42 9.81 0.29
C ALA A 199 0.99 9.83 -1.13
N ALA A 200 0.82 8.75 -1.89
CA ALA A 200 1.20 8.67 -3.30
C ALA A 200 0.07 9.03 -4.28
N LEU A 201 -1.18 9.16 -3.81
CA LEU A 201 -2.35 9.58 -4.58
C LEU A 201 -2.43 11.07 -5.00
N PRO A 202 -1.68 12.05 -4.46
CA PRO A 202 -1.70 13.41 -4.99
C PRO A 202 -1.12 13.44 -6.40
N LEU A 203 -2.01 13.30 -7.38
CA LEU A 203 -1.71 13.37 -8.80
C LEU A 203 -1.87 14.81 -9.27
N PRO A 204 -1.02 15.29 -10.21
CA PRO A 204 -1.07 16.67 -10.64
C PRO A 204 -2.42 16.88 -11.33
N GLY A 205 -3.16 17.90 -10.91
CA GLY A 205 -4.37 18.30 -11.59
C GLY A 205 -4.06 18.80 -13.01
N MET A 206 -5.09 19.01 -13.82
CA MET A 206 -4.96 19.45 -15.21
C MET A 206 -4.24 20.80 -15.42
N GLY A 207 -4.02 21.60 -14.36
CA GLY A 207 -3.43 22.93 -14.45
C GLY A 207 -2.00 23.08 -13.89
N GLY A 208 -1.42 22.05 -13.26
CA GLY A 208 -0.09 22.11 -12.65
C GLY A 208 0.91 21.24 -13.40
N SER A 209 1.94 21.84 -14.01
CA SER A 209 2.98 21.07 -14.69
C SER A 209 3.92 20.39 -13.67
N GLY A 210 4.00 19.07 -13.70
CA GLY A 210 5.07 18.31 -13.07
C GLY A 210 5.02 18.22 -11.53
N ALA A 211 6.20 18.21 -10.91
CA ALA A 211 6.40 17.93 -9.48
C ALA A 211 5.76 18.98 -8.55
N GLN A 212 5.74 20.26 -8.96
CA GLN A 212 5.18 21.34 -8.15
C GLN A 212 3.68 21.18 -7.92
N GLY A 213 2.92 20.83 -8.96
CA GLY A 213 1.48 20.63 -8.85
C GLY A 213 1.11 19.45 -7.94
N ARG A 214 1.93 18.40 -7.93
CA ARG A 214 1.75 17.26 -7.02
C ARG A 214 2.13 17.60 -5.58
N ALA A 215 3.23 18.32 -5.35
CA ALA A 215 3.61 18.84 -4.04
C ALA A 215 2.49 19.67 -3.38
N GLU A 216 1.88 20.59 -4.15
CA GLU A 216 0.73 21.37 -3.67
C GLU A 216 -0.50 20.51 -3.41
N ALA A 217 -0.81 19.54 -4.28
CA ALA A 217 -1.91 18.62 -4.07
C ALA A 217 -1.71 17.79 -2.79
N ARG A 218 -0.49 17.34 -2.52
CA ARG A 218 -0.11 16.62 -1.31
C ARG A 218 -0.24 17.51 -0.07
N GLY A 219 0.19 18.76 -0.14
CA GLY A 219 0.00 19.74 0.93
C GLY A 219 -1.48 19.99 1.24
N ARG A 220 -2.31 20.10 0.20
CA ARG A 220 -3.78 20.19 0.38
C ARG A 220 -4.34 18.93 1.06
N GLN A 221 -3.99 17.73 0.59
CA GLN A 221 -4.45 16.48 1.22
C GLN A 221 -4.00 16.35 2.69
N LEU A 222 -2.78 16.76 3.02
CA LEU A 222 -2.30 16.79 4.40
C LEU A 222 -3.11 17.76 5.27
N THR A 223 -3.36 18.97 4.76
CA THR A 223 -4.18 19.98 5.43
C THR A 223 -5.59 19.46 5.71
N GLN A 224 -6.17 18.73 4.76
CA GLN A 224 -7.48 18.12 4.90
C GLN A 224 -7.50 17.02 5.98
N LEU A 225 -6.47 16.17 6.05
CA LEU A 225 -6.35 15.17 7.12
C LEU A 225 -6.17 15.82 8.51
N LEU A 226 -5.44 16.94 8.59
CA LEU A 226 -5.30 17.70 9.85
C LEU A 226 -6.62 18.32 10.27
N ALA A 227 -7.40 18.86 9.33
CA ALA A 227 -8.74 19.36 9.59
C ALA A 227 -9.68 18.25 10.11
N VAL A 228 -9.61 17.05 9.51
CA VAL A 228 -10.33 15.86 10.00
C VAL A 228 -9.92 15.53 11.43
N ALA A 229 -8.62 15.50 11.74
CA ALA A 229 -8.13 15.22 13.10
C ALA A 229 -8.63 16.27 14.11
N HIS A 230 -8.59 17.55 13.76
CA HIS A 230 -9.12 18.63 14.59
C HIS A 230 -10.63 18.54 14.82
N SER A 231 -11.40 18.24 13.76
CA SER A 231 -12.84 18.03 13.86
C SER A 231 -13.19 16.83 14.75
N LEU A 232 -12.41 15.75 14.67
CA LEU A 232 -12.59 14.58 15.54
C LEU A 232 -12.25 14.87 17.00
N MET A 233 -11.24 15.70 17.26
CA MET A 233 -10.96 16.17 18.61
C MET A 233 -12.06 17.08 19.14
N ASP A 234 -12.62 17.98 18.33
CA ASP A 234 -13.78 18.78 18.73
C ASP A 234 -14.97 17.89 19.11
N TYR A 235 -15.20 16.82 18.34
CA TYR A 235 -16.22 15.83 18.63
C TYR A 235 -15.95 15.03 19.92
N LEU A 236 -14.70 14.57 20.13
CA LEU A 236 -14.33 13.75 21.28
C LEU A 236 -14.20 14.55 22.59
N PHE A 237 -13.83 15.82 22.48
CA PHE A 237 -13.61 16.75 23.58
C PHE A 237 -14.79 17.69 23.80
N ASP A 238 -15.95 17.37 23.23
CA ASP A 238 -17.18 18.13 23.49
C ASP A 238 -17.44 18.19 25.01
N GLY A 239 -17.69 19.42 25.50
CA GLY A 239 -17.81 19.72 26.93
C GLY A 239 -16.50 19.82 27.71
N ILE A 240 -15.33 19.67 27.08
CA ILE A 240 -14.02 19.86 27.72
C ILE A 240 -13.46 21.25 27.35
N VAL A 241 -13.01 21.99 28.36
CA VAL A 241 -12.37 23.30 28.17
C VAL A 241 -10.89 23.12 27.83
N GLU A 242 -10.51 23.46 26.60
CA GLU A 242 -9.11 23.50 26.19
C GLU A 242 -8.38 24.70 26.83
N ARG A 243 -7.16 24.48 27.34
CA ARG A 243 -6.38 25.53 28.02
C ARG A 243 -5.91 26.63 27.07
N GLU A 244 -5.63 26.28 25.81
CA GLU A 244 -5.24 27.25 24.80
C GLU A 244 -6.13 27.10 23.57
N SER A 245 -6.66 28.22 23.05
CA SER A 245 -7.43 28.21 21.81
C SER A 245 -6.49 28.36 20.62
N TYR A 246 -6.44 27.35 19.75
CA TYR A 246 -5.70 27.44 18.49
C TYR A 246 -6.62 27.69 17.30
N ARG A 247 -6.16 28.54 16.37
CA ARG A 247 -6.84 28.79 15.10
C ARG A 247 -6.43 27.72 14.09
N HIS A 248 -7.20 26.64 14.02
CA HIS A 248 -7.05 25.61 13.00
C HIS A 248 -8.27 25.54 12.10
N THR A 249 -8.04 25.22 10.83
CA THR A 249 -9.10 24.89 9.88
C THR A 249 -9.73 23.56 10.28
N ARG A 250 -11.06 23.55 10.42
CA ARG A 250 -11.87 22.36 10.75
C ARG A 250 -12.66 21.84 9.56
N GLU A 251 -12.82 22.69 8.55
CA GLU A 251 -13.53 22.36 7.33
C GLU A 251 -12.68 21.44 6.47
N TYR A 252 -13.26 20.30 6.10
CA TYR A 252 -12.66 19.36 5.18
C TYR A 252 -13.66 18.96 4.08
N THR A 253 -13.13 18.66 2.91
CA THR A 253 -13.86 18.21 1.72
C THR A 253 -13.68 16.70 1.47
N ILE A 254 -12.89 16.02 2.31
CA ILE A 254 -12.71 14.57 2.25
C ILE A 254 -14.06 13.89 2.56
N HIS A 255 -14.48 12.99 1.69
CA HIS A 255 -15.69 12.21 1.89
C HIS A 255 -15.46 11.09 2.91
N LEU A 256 -16.05 11.25 4.10
CA LEU A 256 -16.01 10.27 5.18
C LEU A 256 -17.44 9.91 5.58
N ALA A 257 -17.64 8.68 6.07
CA ALA A 257 -18.93 8.31 6.66
C ALA A 257 -19.23 9.24 7.86
N PRO A 258 -20.43 9.83 7.95
CA PRO A 258 -20.76 10.72 9.06
C PRO A 258 -20.69 9.96 10.39
N LEU A 259 -20.21 10.64 11.43
CA LEU A 259 -20.38 10.17 12.81
C LEU A 259 -21.78 10.59 13.28
N GLU A 260 -22.44 9.73 14.06
CA GLU A 260 -23.69 10.11 14.72
C GLU A 260 -23.45 11.27 15.69
N SER A 261 -24.43 12.15 15.87
CA SER A 261 -24.29 13.25 16.84
C SER A 261 -24.36 12.70 18.28
N LEU A 262 -23.51 13.22 19.18
CA LEU A 262 -23.52 12.80 20.60
C LEU A 262 -24.76 13.28 21.37
N GLY A 263 -25.51 14.25 20.82
CA GLY A 263 -26.65 14.89 21.48
C GLY A 263 -28.00 14.21 21.21
N GLU A 264 -28.12 13.43 20.14
CA GLU A 264 -29.27 12.55 19.93
C GLU A 264 -29.05 11.29 20.77
N ILE A 265 -30.13 10.64 21.22
CA ILE A 265 -30.07 9.38 21.97
C ILE A 265 -29.50 8.31 21.02
N SER A 266 -28.18 8.28 20.86
CA SER A 266 -27.48 7.25 20.13
C SER A 266 -27.78 5.94 20.83
N THR A 267 -28.16 4.94 20.05
CA THR A 267 -28.47 3.60 20.54
C THR A 267 -27.25 2.95 21.19
N ASP A 268 -26.03 3.41 20.88
CA ASP A 268 -24.79 2.98 21.53
C ASP A 268 -23.71 4.11 21.56
N PRO A 269 -23.72 4.99 22.59
CA PRO A 269 -22.76 6.09 22.69
C PRO A 269 -21.32 5.63 22.85
N LEU A 270 -21.09 4.41 23.35
CA LEU A 270 -19.74 3.85 23.47
C LEU A 270 -19.20 3.49 22.10
N GLN A 271 -19.98 2.82 21.25
CA GLN A 271 -19.55 2.51 19.89
C GLN A 271 -19.27 3.76 19.06
N THR A 272 -20.10 4.81 19.17
CA THR A 272 -19.89 6.05 18.42
C THR A 272 -18.61 6.77 18.86
N ARG A 273 -18.35 6.86 20.17
CA ARG A 273 -17.07 7.38 20.69
C ARG A 273 -15.90 6.50 20.26
N LEU A 274 -16.07 5.18 20.30
CA LEU A 274 -15.05 4.22 19.89
C LEU A 274 -14.67 4.40 18.42
N ALA A 275 -15.66 4.57 17.53
CA ALA A 275 -15.45 4.84 16.11
C ALA A 275 -14.70 6.17 15.88
N ALA A 276 -15.10 7.25 16.57
CA ALA A 276 -14.43 8.54 16.48
C ALA A 276 -12.95 8.46 16.93
N VAL A 277 -12.65 7.77 18.03
CA VAL A 277 -11.25 7.53 18.46
C VAL A 277 -10.50 6.68 17.42
N THR A 278 -11.15 5.70 16.79
CA THR A 278 -10.50 4.83 15.77
C THR A 278 -10.08 5.69 14.59
N ARG A 279 -11.03 6.49 14.10
CA ARG A 279 -10.82 7.41 12.99
C ARG A 279 -9.73 8.42 13.30
N LEU A 280 -9.69 8.97 14.52
CA LEU A 280 -8.64 9.91 14.93
C LEU A 280 -7.26 9.23 14.90
N VAL A 281 -7.12 8.08 15.56
CA VAL A 281 -5.85 7.33 15.59
C VAL A 281 -5.37 6.97 14.18
N ASN A 282 -6.29 6.54 13.31
CA ASN A 282 -5.94 6.17 11.94
C ASN A 282 -5.62 7.40 11.07
N SER A 283 -6.29 8.53 11.31
CA SER A 283 -5.95 9.81 10.67
C SER A 283 -4.54 10.25 11.05
N LEU A 284 -4.15 10.11 12.31
CA LEU A 284 -2.78 10.38 12.76
C LEU A 284 -1.76 9.45 12.09
N LYS A 285 -2.09 8.18 11.87
CA LYS A 285 -1.24 7.26 11.09
C LYS A 285 -1.11 7.71 9.64
N PHE A 286 -2.20 8.10 9.00
CA PHE A 286 -2.17 8.63 7.63
C PHE A 286 -1.32 9.91 7.55
N ILE A 287 -1.45 10.81 8.54
CA ILE A 287 -0.61 12.01 8.65
C ILE A 287 0.87 11.62 8.80
N ALA A 288 1.19 10.65 9.65
CA ALA A 288 2.55 10.17 9.84
C ALA A 288 3.14 9.64 8.52
N GLU A 289 2.41 8.78 7.81
CA GLU A 289 2.83 8.26 6.50
C GLU A 289 2.93 9.37 5.45
N MET A 290 2.02 10.35 5.45
CA MET A 290 2.10 11.53 4.58
C MET A 290 3.37 12.34 4.80
N ILE A 291 3.93 12.37 6.01
CA ILE A 291 5.16 13.09 6.35
C ILE A 291 6.41 12.25 6.05
N THR A 292 6.36 10.95 6.32
CA THR A 292 7.54 10.06 6.25
C THR A 292 7.67 9.29 4.93
N ALA A 293 6.61 9.22 4.12
CA ALA A 293 6.63 8.44 2.89
C ALA A 293 7.72 8.94 1.93
N ASP A 294 8.48 7.99 1.41
CA ASP A 294 9.51 8.15 0.38
C ASP A 294 8.87 8.44 -0.99
N VAL A 295 8.29 9.63 -1.09
CA VAL A 295 7.76 10.23 -2.30
C VAL A 295 8.64 11.44 -2.61
N ASN A 296 9.11 11.54 -3.86
CA ASN A 296 10.13 12.49 -4.34
C ASN A 296 9.72 13.99 -4.33
N GLU A 297 8.81 14.39 -3.45
CA GLU A 297 8.15 15.69 -3.51
C GLU A 297 8.06 16.35 -2.15
N SER A 298 8.58 17.57 -2.06
CA SER A 298 8.52 18.40 -0.86
C SER A 298 7.09 18.85 -0.59
N VAL A 299 6.59 18.64 0.63
CA VAL A 299 5.34 19.25 1.08
C VAL A 299 5.66 20.50 1.87
N THR A 300 5.06 21.63 1.51
CA THR A 300 5.12 22.84 2.33
C THR A 300 3.94 22.84 3.28
N ILE A 301 4.22 22.81 4.58
CA ILE A 301 3.22 22.91 5.63
C ILE A 301 3.76 23.79 6.75
N ALA A 302 2.90 24.60 7.36
CA ALA A 302 3.31 25.40 8.49
C ALA A 302 3.48 24.50 9.72
N PRO A 303 4.62 24.57 10.44
CA PRO A 303 4.87 23.67 11.59
C PRO A 303 3.77 23.71 12.65
N HIS A 304 3.11 24.87 12.83
CA HIS A 304 2.03 25.03 13.80
C HIS A 304 0.78 24.20 13.46
N ASP A 305 0.52 23.91 12.17
CA ASP A 305 -0.62 23.07 11.77
C ASP A 305 -0.39 21.61 12.18
N LEU A 306 0.86 21.14 12.10
CA LEU A 306 1.23 19.79 12.55
C LEU A 306 1.27 19.70 14.08
N LEU A 307 1.94 20.66 14.72
CA LEU A 307 2.10 20.68 16.18
C LEU A 307 0.78 20.94 16.90
N GLY A 308 -0.15 21.67 16.29
CA GLY A 308 -1.47 21.95 16.87
C GLY A 308 -2.25 20.70 17.21
N VAL A 309 -2.19 19.66 16.37
CA VAL A 309 -2.83 18.37 16.66
C VAL A 309 -2.22 17.72 17.90
N ILE A 310 -0.89 17.72 18.00
CA ILE A 310 -0.16 17.14 19.13
C ILE A 310 -0.46 17.92 20.42
N PHE A 311 -0.42 19.26 20.38
CA PHE A 311 -0.68 20.08 21.55
C PHE A 311 -2.10 19.91 22.06
N ARG A 312 -3.12 19.87 21.20
CA ARG A 312 -4.50 19.62 21.61
C ARG A 312 -4.68 18.25 22.29
N LEU A 313 -4.01 17.22 21.79
CA LEU A 313 -4.01 15.90 22.43
C LEU A 313 -3.33 15.91 23.81
N LEU A 314 -2.22 16.64 23.95
CA LEU A 314 -1.43 16.70 25.19
C LEU A 314 -2.02 17.63 26.26
N GLN A 315 -2.81 18.62 25.87
CA GLN A 315 -3.50 19.53 26.80
C GLN A 315 -4.54 18.83 27.66
N GLN A 316 -4.95 17.62 27.27
CA GLN A 316 -5.89 16.79 28.03
C GLN A 316 -5.19 16.13 29.22
N THR A 317 -4.73 16.94 30.18
CA THR A 317 -4.43 16.47 31.53
C THR A 317 -5.74 16.42 32.30
N PHE A 318 -6.09 15.25 32.85
CA PHE A 318 -7.20 15.09 33.78
C PHE A 318 -6.95 15.96 35.02
N GLU A 319 -7.37 17.23 34.97
CA GLU A 319 -7.70 17.94 36.19
C GLU A 319 -8.98 17.30 36.69
N LEU A 320 -8.86 16.44 37.71
CA LEU A 320 -9.98 16.02 38.52
C LEU A 320 -10.71 17.30 38.94
N CYS A 321 -11.91 17.53 38.41
CA CYS A 321 -12.76 18.60 38.90
C CYS A 321 -12.78 18.51 40.43
N PRO A 322 -12.37 19.56 41.17
CA PRO A 322 -12.64 19.59 42.58
C PRO A 322 -14.17 19.50 42.73
N SER A 323 -14.63 18.43 43.37
CA SER A 323 -16.03 18.18 43.65
C SER A 323 -16.65 19.45 44.23
N ILE A 324 -17.70 19.97 43.59
CA ILE A 324 -18.54 21.04 44.13
C ILE A 324 -19.38 20.47 45.26
#